data_AF-A0A1A8DPG3-F1
#
_entry.id   AF-A0A1A8DPG3-F1
#
_cell.length_a   1.000
_cell.length_b   1.000
_cell.length_c   1.000
_cell.angle_alpha   90.00
_cell.angle_beta   90.00
_cell.angle_gamma   90.00
#
_symmetry.space_group_name_H-M   'P 1'
#
loop_
_entity.id
_entity.type
_entity.pdbx_description
1 polymer ?
#
loop_
_entity_poly.entity_id
_entity_poly.type
_entity_poly.pdbx_seq_one_letter_code
_entity_poly.pdbx_strand_id
1 'polypeptide(L)'
;MASISSTKKTNIRVFCANMAASALSQRAGVFLRTFKALTSSKAVVPVTCRCGALLQSAGYNPKPLRLNLRDPYIPDKDDERTPEWQKTARFDRKLFGRYGSASGVDPASLWPSHRELEDMVAEESQWHPPLEVMLKNIEAKAAEETAKRLAKEKLIAANMAKMPKMIEDWRQAKKESRKKLKEEKARKAKLLAEAKERFGSAIDPRSPKFLEMVAEIEKEEKKKRKLLKRRLREEQAAAPAAAPAAADGAAAPA
;
A
#
# COMPACT_ATOMS: atom_id res chain seq x y z
N MET A 1 -37.29 -19.61 -23.61
CA MET A 1 -36.89 -19.20 -24.98
C MET A 1 -35.81 -18.14 -24.88
N ALA A 2 -34.75 -18.28 -25.70
CA ALA A 2 -33.58 -17.40 -25.88
C ALA A 2 -32.69 -17.24 -24.62
N SER A 3 -31.50 -17.84 -24.50
CA SER A 3 -30.32 -17.93 -25.37
C SER A 3 -29.59 -16.60 -25.59
N ILE A 4 -28.25 -16.71 -25.66
CA ILE A 4 -27.18 -15.72 -25.90
C ILE A 4 -26.43 -15.37 -24.60
N SER A 5 -25.36 -16.07 -24.18
CA SER A 5 -24.05 -16.38 -24.79
C SER A 5 -23.04 -15.22 -24.76
N SER A 6 -21.82 -15.53 -24.29
CA SER A 6 -20.58 -14.75 -24.40
C SER A 6 -20.48 -13.56 -23.43
N THR A 7 -19.61 -13.49 -22.42
CA THR A 7 -18.14 -13.49 -22.50
C THR A 7 -17.51 -13.64 -21.10
N LYS A 8 -17.33 -14.85 -20.57
CA LYS A 8 -16.51 -15.06 -19.35
C LYS A 8 -15.85 -16.42 -19.34
N LYS A 9 -14.72 -16.57 -20.05
CA LYS A 9 -13.72 -17.60 -19.79
C LYS A 9 -12.51 -17.35 -20.67
N THR A 10 -11.48 -16.75 -20.10
CA THR A 10 -10.03 -16.93 -20.38
C THR A 10 -9.29 -15.70 -19.86
N ASN A 11 -8.81 -15.77 -18.62
CA ASN A 11 -7.54 -15.18 -18.20
C ASN A 11 -7.47 -15.29 -16.69
N ILE A 12 -6.92 -16.41 -16.21
CA ILE A 12 -6.17 -16.61 -14.96
C ILE A 12 -5.74 -18.08 -15.04
N ARG A 13 -4.66 -18.33 -15.77
CA ARG A 13 -3.82 -19.55 -15.74
C ARG A 13 -2.75 -19.37 -16.81
N VAL A 14 -1.69 -18.61 -16.51
CA VAL A 14 -0.31 -18.91 -16.90
C VAL A 14 0.59 -18.12 -15.94
N PHE A 15 0.89 -18.73 -14.79
CA PHE A 15 2.07 -18.41 -14.01
C PHE A 15 3.04 -19.57 -14.24
N CYS A 16 4.29 -19.26 -14.55
CA CYS A 16 5.43 -20.18 -14.63
C CYS A 16 5.35 -21.35 -15.64
N ALA A 17 5.92 -21.12 -16.83
CA ALA A 17 6.87 -22.03 -17.47
C ALA A 17 7.41 -21.35 -18.74
N ASN A 18 8.64 -20.85 -18.70
CA ASN A 18 9.62 -21.11 -19.75
C ASN A 18 10.99 -20.59 -19.34
N MET A 19 11.81 -21.56 -18.95
CA MET A 19 13.27 -21.51 -18.94
C MET A 19 13.82 -21.12 -20.32
N ALA A 20 14.92 -20.38 -20.26
CA ALA A 20 16.16 -20.60 -21.01
C ALA A 20 16.03 -21.11 -22.46
N ALA A 21 16.32 -20.23 -23.43
CA ALA A 21 17.08 -20.53 -24.64
C ALA A 21 17.14 -19.30 -25.56
N SER A 22 18.32 -18.72 -25.75
CA SER A 22 18.79 -18.13 -27.03
C SER A 22 20.10 -17.34 -26.85
N ALA A 23 21.15 -18.05 -26.49
CA ALA A 23 22.49 -17.66 -26.91
C ALA A 23 23.05 -18.91 -27.59
N LEU A 24 23.19 -18.89 -28.92
CA LEU A 24 24.08 -19.76 -29.73
C LEU A 24 23.83 -19.56 -31.24
N SER A 25 24.64 -18.70 -31.85
CA SER A 25 25.29 -18.87 -33.15
C SER A 25 26.06 -17.56 -33.37
N GLN A 26 27.36 -17.51 -33.67
CA GLN A 26 28.16 -18.35 -34.53
C GLN A 26 29.61 -18.33 -34.02
N ARG A 27 30.23 -19.50 -33.89
CA ARG A 27 31.66 -19.74 -34.16
C ARG A 27 31.89 -21.24 -34.07
N ALA A 28 31.48 -21.91 -35.15
CA ALA A 28 31.93 -23.25 -35.47
C ALA A 28 33.40 -23.19 -35.89
N GLY A 29 34.22 -24.11 -35.38
CA GLY A 29 35.64 -24.20 -35.74
C GLY A 29 36.47 -25.14 -34.86
N VAL A 30 35.92 -26.30 -34.54
CA VAL A 30 36.55 -27.61 -34.26
C VAL A 30 38.04 -27.64 -33.85
N PHE A 31 38.27 -27.92 -32.57
CA PHE A 31 39.36 -28.78 -32.11
C PHE A 31 39.09 -30.23 -32.56
N LEU A 32 40.10 -30.93 -33.10
CA LEU A 32 40.71 -32.12 -32.48
C LEU A 32 41.58 -32.93 -33.46
N ARG A 33 42.72 -33.33 -32.90
CA ARG A 33 43.41 -34.63 -33.05
C ARG A 33 44.31 -34.85 -34.26
N THR A 34 45.59 -34.70 -33.94
CA THR A 34 46.65 -35.69 -34.17
C THR A 34 46.16 -37.11 -34.53
N PHE A 35 46.55 -37.60 -35.70
CA PHE A 35 46.90 -39.00 -35.90
C PHE A 35 48.20 -39.09 -36.71
N LYS A 36 49.09 -39.96 -36.22
CA LYS A 36 50.34 -40.38 -36.83
C LYS A 36 50.09 -41.10 -38.16
N ALA A 37 51.08 -40.96 -39.03
CA ALA A 37 51.54 -41.91 -40.05
C ALA A 37 50.61 -42.20 -41.25
N LEU A 38 51.09 -41.86 -42.46
CA LEU A 38 51.44 -42.82 -43.50
C LEU A 38 52.04 -42.09 -44.73
N THR A 39 53.24 -42.54 -45.13
CA THR A 39 53.71 -42.77 -46.51
C THR A 39 53.81 -41.64 -47.55
N SER A 40 55.06 -41.35 -47.92
CA SER A 40 55.62 -41.21 -49.28
C SER A 40 54.65 -41.00 -50.45
N SER A 41 54.71 -39.81 -51.06
CA SER A 41 54.73 -39.67 -52.52
C SER A 41 55.31 -38.32 -52.94
N LYS A 42 56.34 -38.39 -53.78
CA LYS A 42 56.98 -37.27 -54.48
C LYS A 42 55.93 -36.38 -55.17
N ALA A 43 55.99 -35.07 -54.95
CA ALA A 43 55.25 -34.10 -55.76
C ALA A 43 56.21 -33.02 -56.25
N VAL A 44 56.31 -32.97 -57.57
CA VAL A 44 57.15 -32.11 -58.40
C VAL A 44 56.68 -30.67 -58.28
N VAL A 45 57.64 -29.75 -58.09
CA VAL A 45 57.42 -28.30 -58.15
C VAL A 45 57.53 -27.85 -59.60
N PRO A 46 56.52 -27.18 -60.20
CA PRO A 46 56.74 -26.44 -61.43
C PRO A 46 57.25 -25.03 -61.12
N VAL A 47 58.45 -24.78 -61.62
CA VAL A 47 59.10 -23.48 -61.72
C VAL A 47 58.43 -22.68 -62.83
N THR A 48 57.89 -21.50 -62.50
CA THR A 48 58.09 -20.19 -63.16
C THR A 48 56.84 -19.30 -63.05
N CYS A 49 56.94 -18.23 -62.28
CA CYS A 49 56.39 -16.93 -62.67
C CYS A 49 57.32 -15.84 -62.13
N ARG A 50 58.19 -15.36 -63.03
CA ARG A 50 59.00 -14.15 -62.85
C ARG A 50 58.09 -12.94 -63.06
N CYS A 51 57.62 -12.33 -61.98
CA CYS A 51 57.24 -10.92 -61.95
C CYS A 51 58.01 -10.27 -60.81
N GLY A 52 58.88 -9.34 -61.18
CA GLY A 52 59.73 -8.59 -60.26
C GLY A 52 58.93 -7.64 -59.41
N ALA A 53 58.62 -8.06 -58.20
CA ALA A 53 58.58 -7.16 -57.05
C ALA A 53 59.67 -7.67 -56.10
N LEU A 54 60.90 -7.17 -56.27
CA LEU A 54 61.88 -7.21 -55.20
C LEU A 54 61.30 -6.35 -54.08
N LEU A 55 60.45 -6.95 -53.24
CA LEU A 55 60.24 -6.47 -51.88
C LEU A 55 61.63 -6.52 -51.25
N GLN A 56 62.35 -5.40 -51.32
CA GLN A 56 63.42 -5.12 -50.39
C GLN A 56 62.75 -5.03 -49.02
N SER A 57 62.47 -6.19 -48.42
CA SER A 57 62.17 -6.29 -47.01
C SER A 57 63.46 -5.87 -46.32
N ALA A 58 63.54 -4.59 -45.97
CA ALA A 58 64.65 -4.08 -45.20
C ALA A 58 64.77 -4.96 -43.95
N GLY A 59 65.88 -5.70 -43.85
CA GLY A 59 66.14 -6.70 -42.81
C GLY A 59 66.47 -6.06 -41.48
N TYR A 60 65.58 -5.22 -40.95
CA TYR A 60 65.71 -4.71 -39.60
C TYR A 60 65.28 -5.81 -38.63
N ASN A 61 66.17 -6.22 -37.73
CA ASN A 61 65.83 -7.16 -36.66
C ASN A 61 64.87 -6.45 -35.68
N PRO A 62 63.57 -6.82 -35.64
CA PRO A 62 62.64 -6.18 -34.73
C PRO A 62 63.04 -6.53 -33.29
N LYS A 63 62.90 -5.57 -32.38
CA LYS A 63 63.15 -5.83 -30.96
C LYS A 63 62.23 -6.97 -30.48
N PRO A 64 62.74 -7.88 -29.64
CA PRO A 64 61.94 -8.98 -29.15
C PRO A 64 60.70 -8.47 -28.41
N LEU A 65 59.58 -9.18 -28.55
CA LEU A 65 58.33 -8.85 -27.89
C LEU A 65 58.48 -9.02 -26.38
N ARG A 66 58.15 -7.97 -25.61
CA ARG A 66 58.15 -8.01 -24.15
C ARG A 66 56.83 -8.62 -23.64
N LEU A 67 56.80 -9.94 -23.50
CA LEU A 67 55.64 -10.69 -22.99
C LEU A 67 55.93 -11.24 -21.59
N ASN A 68 55.02 -11.01 -20.64
CA ASN A 68 55.09 -11.55 -19.27
C ASN A 68 54.36 -12.90 -19.21
N LEU A 69 54.98 -13.95 -19.74
CA LEU A 69 54.32 -15.24 -19.95
C LEU A 69 54.58 -16.28 -18.86
N ARG A 70 55.58 -16.09 -18.01
CA ARG A 70 56.18 -17.20 -17.26
C ARG A 70 56.02 -17.10 -15.76
N ASP A 71 56.47 -15.99 -15.17
CA ASP A 71 56.59 -15.91 -13.72
C ASP A 71 55.51 -15.01 -13.13
N PRO A 72 54.75 -15.50 -12.13
CA PRO A 72 53.87 -14.66 -11.35
C PRO A 72 54.66 -13.49 -10.75
N TYR A 73 54.13 -12.27 -10.90
CA TYR A 73 54.68 -11.12 -10.20
C TYR A 73 54.33 -11.22 -8.71
N ILE A 74 55.35 -11.45 -7.88
CA ILE A 74 55.24 -11.50 -6.42
C ILE A 74 55.89 -10.22 -5.88
N PRO A 75 55.10 -9.29 -5.30
CA PRO A 75 55.65 -8.08 -4.72
C PRO A 75 56.30 -8.35 -3.36
N ASP A 76 57.38 -7.65 -3.07
CA ASP A 76 58.01 -7.63 -1.75
C ASP A 76 57.11 -6.86 -0.78
N LYS A 77 56.71 -7.55 0.30
CA LYS A 77 55.73 -7.03 1.28
C LYS A 77 56.34 -6.00 2.22
N ASP A 78 57.64 -6.12 2.48
CA ASP A 78 58.40 -5.27 3.40
C ASP A 78 58.83 -3.95 2.77
N ASP A 79 58.75 -3.83 1.44
CA ASP A 79 59.12 -2.62 0.72
C ASP A 79 58.07 -1.51 0.89
N GLU A 80 58.55 -0.30 1.21
CA GLU A 80 57.71 0.91 1.29
C GLU A 80 57.21 1.36 -0.10
N ARG A 81 57.93 1.00 -1.16
CA ARG A 81 57.56 1.33 -2.55
C ARG A 81 56.34 0.51 -3.02
N THR A 82 56.08 -0.62 -2.39
CA THR A 82 54.93 -1.48 -2.69
C THR A 82 53.66 -0.87 -2.11
N PRO A 83 52.61 -0.65 -2.92
CA PRO A 83 51.37 -0.07 -2.41
C PRO A 83 50.65 -1.02 -1.45
N GLU A 84 50.04 -0.48 -0.40
CA GLU A 84 49.43 -1.23 0.70
C GLU A 84 48.41 -2.32 0.26
N TRP A 85 47.64 -2.05 -0.79
CA TRP A 85 46.66 -3.03 -1.30
C TRP A 85 47.30 -4.29 -1.91
N GLN A 86 48.57 -4.22 -2.34
CA GLN A 86 49.34 -5.39 -2.78
C GLN A 86 49.87 -6.20 -1.60
N LYS A 87 49.97 -5.58 -0.41
CA LYS A 87 50.42 -6.25 0.81
C LYS A 87 49.31 -7.09 1.45
N THR A 88 48.04 -6.72 1.26
CA THR A 88 46.87 -7.38 1.85
C THR A 88 46.63 -8.82 1.35
N ALA A 89 46.02 -9.66 2.20
CA ALA A 89 45.56 -11.02 1.84
C ALA A 89 44.61 -11.06 0.62
N ARG A 90 43.89 -9.97 0.35
CA ARG A 90 43.06 -9.81 -0.85
C ARG A 90 43.87 -9.94 -2.14
N PHE A 91 45.09 -9.42 -2.16
CA PHE A 91 45.98 -9.54 -3.32
C PHE A 91 46.46 -10.98 -3.48
N ASP A 92 46.80 -11.64 -2.39
CA ASP A 92 47.27 -13.03 -2.41
C ASP A 92 46.17 -13.97 -2.92
N ARG A 93 44.91 -13.76 -2.50
CA ARG A 93 43.73 -14.44 -3.05
C ARG A 93 43.58 -14.20 -4.56
N LYS A 94 43.83 -12.98 -5.04
CA LYS A 94 43.80 -12.65 -6.47
C LYS A 94 44.92 -13.33 -7.25
N LEU A 95 46.11 -13.43 -6.67
CA LEU A 95 47.27 -14.07 -7.29
C LEU A 95 47.05 -15.58 -7.42
N PHE A 96 46.58 -16.22 -6.35
CA PHE A 96 46.16 -17.62 -6.35
C PHE A 96 45.04 -17.90 -7.35
N GLY A 97 44.04 -17.01 -7.46
CA GLY A 97 42.98 -17.14 -8.47
C GLY A 97 43.48 -17.07 -9.92
N ARG A 98 44.60 -16.39 -10.20
CA ARG A 98 45.16 -16.26 -11.55
C ARG A 98 46.13 -17.37 -11.93
N TYR A 99 47.03 -17.73 -11.01
CA TYR A 99 48.14 -18.66 -11.28
C TYR A 99 47.98 -20.01 -10.57
N GLY A 100 46.94 -20.17 -9.74
CA GLY A 100 46.72 -21.37 -8.94
C GLY A 100 47.83 -21.58 -7.92
N SER A 101 48.21 -22.83 -7.69
CA SER A 101 49.31 -23.20 -6.79
C SER A 101 50.67 -22.69 -7.23
N ALA A 102 50.84 -22.28 -8.50
CA ALA A 102 52.10 -21.73 -9.00
C ALA A 102 52.44 -20.37 -8.38
N SER A 103 51.49 -19.70 -7.71
CA SER A 103 51.73 -18.45 -6.99
C SER A 103 52.44 -18.64 -5.64
N GLY A 104 52.53 -19.88 -5.12
CA GLY A 104 53.12 -20.16 -3.82
C GLY A 104 52.32 -19.67 -2.61
N VAL A 105 51.09 -19.18 -2.80
CA VAL A 105 50.19 -18.78 -1.71
C VAL A 105 49.58 -20.04 -1.06
N ASP A 106 49.64 -20.12 0.27
CA ASP A 106 49.02 -21.21 1.03
C ASP A 106 47.49 -21.20 0.86
N PRO A 107 46.88 -22.29 0.35
CA PRO A 107 45.44 -22.39 0.20
C PRO A 107 44.65 -22.19 1.51
N ALA A 108 45.23 -22.53 2.67
CA ALA A 108 44.54 -22.39 3.95
C ALA A 108 44.27 -20.92 4.31
N SER A 109 45.19 -20.02 3.95
CA SER A 109 45.09 -18.56 4.18
C SER A 109 43.96 -17.88 3.36
N LEU A 110 43.43 -18.58 2.35
CA LEU A 110 42.35 -18.06 1.52
C LEU A 110 41.01 -18.04 2.29
N TRP A 111 40.85 -18.97 3.23
CA TRP A 111 39.67 -19.00 4.09
C TRP A 111 39.73 -17.85 5.11
N PRO A 112 38.58 -17.30 5.51
CA PRO A 112 38.52 -16.30 6.58
C PRO A 112 39.14 -16.82 7.87
N SER A 113 39.74 -15.92 8.63
CA SER A 113 40.18 -16.26 9.99
C SER A 113 38.97 -16.54 10.89
N HIS A 114 39.18 -17.22 12.02
CA HIS A 114 38.08 -17.55 12.93
C HIS A 114 37.33 -16.30 13.42
N ARG A 115 38.05 -15.21 13.70
CA ARG A 115 37.45 -13.92 14.09
C ARG A 115 36.61 -13.31 12.97
N GLU A 116 37.14 -13.29 11.75
CA GLU A 116 36.39 -12.80 10.57
C GLU A 116 35.13 -13.63 10.34
N LEU A 117 35.18 -14.94 10.59
CA LEU A 117 34.02 -15.83 10.50
C LEU A 117 32.95 -15.46 11.53
N GLU A 118 33.33 -15.27 12.80
CA GLU A 118 32.40 -14.84 13.85
C GLU A 118 31.74 -13.50 13.49
N ASP A 119 32.51 -12.54 13.00
CA ASP A 119 32.00 -11.22 12.57
C ASP A 119 30.99 -11.37 11.42
N MET A 120 31.31 -12.17 10.40
CA MET A 120 30.40 -12.43 9.28
C MET A 120 29.11 -13.14 9.71
N VAL A 121 29.21 -14.12 10.62
CA VAL A 121 28.04 -14.84 11.15
C VAL A 121 27.17 -13.90 11.99
N ALA A 122 27.78 -13.03 12.79
CA ALA A 122 27.06 -12.03 13.58
C ALA A 122 26.31 -11.05 12.67
N GLU A 123 26.97 -10.53 11.63
CA GLU A 123 26.34 -9.66 10.62
C GLU A 123 25.20 -10.35 9.89
N GLU A 124 25.40 -11.60 9.43
CA GLU A 124 24.36 -12.38 8.75
C GLU A 124 23.17 -12.61 9.69
N SER A 125 23.40 -13.01 10.94
CA SER A 125 22.32 -13.24 11.89
C SER A 125 21.51 -11.98 12.22
N GLN A 126 22.16 -10.81 12.21
CA GLN A 126 21.54 -9.52 12.50
C GLN A 126 20.68 -9.01 11.34
N TRP A 127 21.18 -9.12 10.10
CA TRP A 127 20.53 -8.57 8.92
C TRP A 127 19.64 -9.58 8.17
N HIS A 128 19.98 -10.86 8.26
CA HIS A 128 19.34 -11.96 7.54
C HIS A 128 18.75 -12.96 8.54
N PRO A 129 17.57 -12.66 9.12
CA PRO A 129 16.91 -13.57 10.03
C PRO A 129 16.53 -14.89 9.33
N PRO A 130 16.38 -15.99 10.07
CA PRO A 130 16.00 -17.26 9.50
C PRO A 130 14.57 -17.25 8.95
N LEU A 131 14.31 -18.12 7.98
CA LEU A 131 13.02 -18.20 7.27
C LEU A 131 11.83 -18.40 8.22
N GLU A 132 12.00 -19.18 9.29
CA GLU A 132 10.94 -19.42 10.28
C GLU A 132 10.49 -18.13 10.97
N VAL A 133 11.43 -17.24 11.30
CA VAL A 133 11.13 -15.93 11.91
C VAL A 133 10.39 -15.05 10.90
N MET A 134 10.79 -15.08 9.63
CA MET A 134 10.10 -14.35 8.57
C MET A 134 8.66 -14.83 8.39
N LEU A 135 8.42 -16.14 8.37
CA LEU A 135 7.07 -16.71 8.26
C LEU A 135 6.17 -16.31 9.43
N LYS A 136 6.67 -16.40 10.66
CA LYS A 136 5.95 -15.95 11.86
C LYS A 136 5.59 -14.46 11.79
N ASN A 137 6.50 -13.63 11.30
CA ASN A 137 6.25 -12.20 11.13
C ASN A 137 5.18 -11.91 10.06
N ILE A 138 5.15 -12.68 8.97
CA ILE A 138 4.12 -12.58 7.93
C ILE A 138 2.76 -12.99 8.48
N GLU A 139 2.69 -14.11 9.20
CA GLU A 139 1.47 -14.59 9.84
C GLU A 139 0.92 -13.59 10.86
N ALA A 140 1.79 -13.02 11.70
CA ALA A 140 1.41 -11.99 12.66
C ALA A 140 0.84 -10.74 11.97
N LYS A 141 1.51 -10.24 10.93
CA LYS A 141 1.02 -9.09 10.14
C LYS A 141 -0.33 -9.37 9.48
N ALA A 142 -0.49 -10.55 8.88
CA ALA A 142 -1.76 -10.96 8.27
C ALA A 142 -2.89 -11.06 9.31
N ALA A 143 -2.61 -11.60 10.50
CA ALA A 143 -3.58 -11.65 11.60
C ALA A 143 -4.00 -10.26 12.08
N GLU A 144 -3.05 -9.32 12.21
CA GLU A 144 -3.38 -7.93 12.56
C GLU A 144 -4.24 -7.23 11.51
N GLU A 145 -3.89 -7.38 10.23
CA GLU A 145 -4.64 -6.76 9.13
C GLU A 145 -6.06 -7.31 9.04
N THR A 146 -6.23 -8.62 9.19
CA THR A 146 -7.54 -9.26 9.22
C THR A 146 -8.35 -8.81 10.43
N ALA A 147 -7.75 -8.71 11.62
CA ALA A 147 -8.42 -8.18 12.80
C ALA A 147 -8.87 -6.72 12.62
N LYS A 148 -8.00 -5.86 12.07
CA LYS A 148 -8.31 -4.45 11.75
C LYS A 148 -9.46 -4.35 10.74
N ARG A 149 -9.47 -5.22 9.72
CA ARG A 149 -10.54 -5.30 8.72
C ARG A 149 -11.88 -5.69 9.36
N LEU A 150 -11.89 -6.77 10.16
CA LEU A 150 -13.09 -7.25 10.83
C LEU A 150 -13.65 -6.21 11.82
N ALA A 151 -12.80 -5.49 12.54
CA ALA A 151 -13.22 -4.41 13.43
C ALA A 151 -13.91 -3.28 12.66
N LYS A 152 -13.36 -2.88 11.50
CA LYS A 152 -13.99 -1.89 10.62
C LYS A 152 -15.32 -2.38 10.08
N GLU A 153 -15.40 -3.62 9.61
CA GLU A 153 -16.64 -4.22 9.09
C GLU A 153 -17.73 -4.28 10.18
N LYS A 154 -17.38 -4.66 11.42
CA LYS A 154 -18.31 -4.64 12.56
C LYS A 154 -18.82 -3.24 12.88
N LEU A 155 -17.95 -2.23 12.86
CA LEU A 155 -18.34 -0.83 13.09
C LEU A 155 -19.28 -0.32 11.99
N ILE A 156 -18.96 -0.61 10.73
CA ILE A 156 -19.81 -0.26 9.59
C ILE A 156 -21.18 -0.94 9.73
N ALA A 157 -21.22 -2.24 10.04
CA ALA A 157 -22.48 -2.96 10.23
C ALA A 157 -23.34 -2.35 11.35
N ALA A 158 -22.74 -2.02 12.50
CA ALA A 158 -23.45 -1.37 13.61
C ALA A 158 -24.00 0.01 13.22
N ASN A 159 -23.20 0.81 12.50
CA ASN A 159 -23.65 2.12 12.01
C ASN A 159 -24.78 1.96 10.99
N MET A 160 -24.64 1.04 10.04
CA MET A 160 -25.66 0.75 9.03
C MET A 160 -26.99 0.31 9.66
N ALA A 161 -26.95 -0.45 10.77
CA ALA A 161 -28.17 -0.80 11.50
C ALA A 161 -28.85 0.40 12.19
N LYS A 162 -28.07 1.41 12.61
CA LYS A 162 -28.59 2.65 13.22
C LYS A 162 -29.14 3.65 12.19
N MET A 163 -28.61 3.61 10.97
CA MET A 163 -28.94 4.59 9.92
C MET A 163 -30.44 4.72 9.60
N PRO A 164 -31.24 3.64 9.47
CA PRO A 164 -32.67 3.77 9.15
C PRO A 164 -33.44 4.62 10.15
N LYS A 165 -33.23 4.39 11.45
CA LYS A 165 -33.85 5.16 12.53
C LYS A 165 -33.44 6.64 12.45
N MET A 166 -32.16 6.92 12.25
CA MET A 166 -31.67 8.29 12.10
C MET A 166 -32.26 9.01 10.87
N ILE A 167 -32.48 8.29 9.76
CA ILE A 167 -33.12 8.84 8.56
C ILE A 167 -34.59 9.19 8.85
N GLU A 168 -35.31 8.34 9.58
CA GLU A 168 -36.69 8.58 9.98
C GLU A 168 -36.80 9.79 10.91
N ASP A 169 -35.97 9.87 11.94
CA ASP A 169 -35.91 10.99 12.87
C ASP A 169 -35.61 12.30 12.13
N TRP A 170 -34.63 12.29 11.21
CA TRP A 170 -34.31 13.46 10.39
C TRP A 170 -35.48 13.88 9.50
N ARG A 171 -36.17 12.91 8.86
CA ARG A 171 -37.36 13.19 8.05
C ARG A 171 -38.48 13.78 8.90
N GLN A 172 -38.69 13.27 10.12
CA GLN A 172 -39.68 13.80 11.06
C GLN A 172 -39.34 15.23 11.48
N ALA A 173 -38.10 15.49 11.92
CA ALA A 173 -37.63 16.83 12.26
C ALA A 173 -37.77 17.82 11.08
N LYS A 174 -37.54 17.36 9.85
CA LYS A 174 -37.75 18.18 8.64
C LYS A 174 -39.23 18.48 8.38
N LYS A 175 -40.12 17.52 8.65
CA LYS A 175 -41.57 17.73 8.54
C LYS A 175 -42.06 18.69 9.63
N GLU A 176 -41.61 18.53 10.87
CA GLU A 176 -41.98 19.39 11.98
C GLU A 176 -41.51 20.83 11.79
N SER A 177 -40.25 21.04 11.37
CA SER A 177 -39.75 22.39 11.06
C SER A 177 -40.56 23.03 9.93
N ARG A 178 -40.92 22.28 8.88
CA ARG A 178 -41.83 22.76 7.82
C ARG A 178 -43.22 23.10 8.35
N LYS A 179 -43.79 22.30 9.26
CA LYS A 179 -45.09 22.58 9.88
C LYS A 179 -45.04 23.85 10.72
N LYS A 180 -44.04 23.98 11.60
CA LYS A 180 -43.83 25.19 12.42
C LYS A 180 -43.69 26.45 11.55
N LEU A 181 -42.91 26.39 10.48
CA LEU A 181 -42.78 27.51 9.53
C LEU A 181 -44.11 27.85 8.84
N LYS A 182 -44.93 26.86 8.49
CA LYS A 182 -46.27 27.10 7.91
C LYS A 182 -47.22 27.71 8.93
N GLU A 183 -47.22 27.21 10.16
CA GLU A 183 -48.02 27.74 11.26
C GLU A 183 -47.64 29.18 11.60
N GLU A 184 -46.34 29.50 11.64
CA GLU A 184 -45.87 30.87 11.84
C GLU A 184 -46.29 31.80 10.69
N LYS A 185 -46.18 31.34 9.43
CA LYS A 185 -46.68 32.10 8.28
C LYS A 185 -48.19 32.32 8.36
N ALA A 186 -48.96 31.29 8.73
CA ALA A 186 -50.41 31.39 8.89
C ALA A 186 -50.79 32.33 10.05
N ARG A 187 -50.09 32.25 11.19
CA ARG A 187 -50.27 33.18 12.32
C ARG A 187 -49.99 34.61 11.92
N LYS A 188 -48.87 34.86 11.22
CA LYS A 188 -48.54 36.18 10.68
C LYS A 188 -49.61 36.68 9.70
N ALA A 189 -50.12 35.82 8.82
CA ALA A 189 -51.18 36.18 7.88
C ALA A 189 -52.50 36.54 8.60
N LYS A 190 -52.87 35.81 9.66
CA LYS A 190 -54.05 36.13 10.49
C LYS A 190 -53.92 37.49 11.17
N LEU A 191 -52.78 37.76 11.80
CA LEU A 191 -52.51 39.06 12.43
C LEU A 191 -52.57 40.22 11.43
N LEU A 192 -52.09 40.00 10.20
CA LEU A 192 -52.17 41.01 9.14
C LEU A 192 -53.60 41.20 8.62
N ALA A 193 -54.42 40.14 8.58
CA ALA A 193 -55.83 40.25 8.20
C ALA A 193 -56.63 41.03 9.25
N GLU A 194 -56.44 40.71 10.55
CA GLU A 194 -57.08 41.44 11.65
C GLU A 194 -56.68 42.93 11.67
N ALA A 195 -55.41 43.24 11.38
CA ALA A 195 -54.96 44.62 11.24
C ALA A 195 -55.65 45.35 10.09
N LYS A 196 -55.84 44.67 8.94
CA LYS A 196 -56.56 45.24 7.80
C LYS A 196 -58.03 45.49 8.12
N GLU A 197 -58.69 44.62 8.88
CA GLU A 197 -60.09 44.81 9.29
C GLU A 197 -60.24 45.99 10.25
N ARG A 198 -59.33 46.15 11.22
CA ARG A 198 -59.40 47.24 12.20
C ARG A 198 -59.05 48.62 11.62
N PHE A 199 -58.06 48.68 10.73
CA PHE A 199 -57.53 49.95 10.23
C PHE A 199 -57.87 50.23 8.77
N GLY A 200 -58.53 49.32 8.06
CA GLY A 200 -58.98 49.46 6.68
C GLY A 200 -57.89 49.50 5.61
N SER A 201 -56.62 49.64 5.99
CA SER A 201 -55.46 49.76 5.09
C SER A 201 -54.42 48.66 5.33
N ALA A 202 -53.58 48.37 4.33
CA ALA A 202 -52.46 47.44 4.49
C ALA A 202 -51.36 48.10 5.34
N ILE A 203 -51.19 47.62 6.57
CA ILE A 203 -50.21 48.15 7.54
C ILE A 203 -48.97 47.28 7.59
N ASP A 204 -47.80 47.92 7.67
CA ASP A 204 -46.52 47.25 7.81
C ASP A 204 -46.36 46.61 9.21
N PRO A 205 -45.82 45.37 9.30
CA PRO A 205 -45.60 44.68 10.58
C PRO A 205 -44.65 45.38 11.56
N ARG A 206 -43.84 46.35 11.08
CA ARG A 206 -42.85 47.08 11.88
C ARG A 206 -43.40 48.39 12.47
N SER A 207 -44.59 48.80 12.05
CA SER A 207 -45.18 50.08 12.50
C SER A 207 -45.59 50.03 13.99
N PRO A 208 -45.50 51.16 14.72
CA PRO A 208 -45.85 51.21 16.15
C PRO A 208 -47.32 50.85 16.41
N LYS A 209 -48.22 51.27 15.51
CA LYS A 209 -49.66 50.98 15.57
C LYS A 209 -49.97 49.47 15.53
N PHE A 210 -49.23 48.71 14.71
CA PHE A 210 -49.39 47.25 14.64
C PHE A 210 -48.91 46.57 15.93
N LEU A 211 -47.81 47.04 16.52
CA LEU A 211 -47.26 46.49 17.75
C LEU A 211 -48.19 46.73 18.96
N GLU A 212 -48.81 47.90 19.05
CA GLU A 212 -49.82 48.21 20.07
C GLU A 212 -51.05 47.30 19.96
N MET A 213 -51.57 47.12 18.74
CA MET A 213 -52.69 46.21 18.48
C MET A 213 -52.35 44.75 18.86
N VAL A 214 -51.18 44.25 18.46
CA VAL A 214 -50.73 42.89 18.83
C VAL A 214 -50.61 42.77 20.36
N ALA A 215 -50.11 43.81 21.05
CA ALA A 215 -50.02 43.81 22.50
C ALA A 215 -51.40 43.78 23.20
N GLU A 216 -52.43 44.40 22.64
CA GLU A 216 -53.81 44.29 23.11
C GLU A 216 -54.36 42.87 22.94
N ILE A 217 -54.20 42.29 21.75
CA ILE A 217 -54.62 40.91 21.44
C ILE A 217 -53.94 39.91 22.37
N GLU A 218 -52.63 40.05 22.59
CA GLU A 218 -51.90 39.21 23.53
C GLU A 218 -52.39 39.35 24.98
N LYS A 219 -52.75 40.57 25.42
CA LYS A 219 -53.30 40.80 26.77
C LYS A 219 -54.66 40.12 26.92
N GLU A 220 -55.51 40.21 25.90
CA GLU A 220 -56.82 39.55 25.88
C GLU A 220 -56.68 38.02 25.85
N GLU A 221 -55.78 37.48 25.02
CA GLU A 221 -55.50 36.05 24.98
C GLU A 221 -54.90 35.54 26.29
N LYS A 222 -53.99 36.28 26.92
CA LYS A 222 -53.43 35.92 28.24
C LYS A 222 -54.53 35.88 29.30
N LYS A 223 -55.48 36.83 29.29
CA LYS A 223 -56.64 36.80 30.19
C LYS A 223 -57.54 35.59 29.92
N LYS A 224 -57.89 35.32 28.65
CA LYS A 224 -58.70 34.16 28.25
C LYS A 224 -58.02 32.82 28.63
N ARG A 225 -56.73 32.67 28.37
CA ARG A 225 -55.94 31.47 28.75
C ARG A 225 -55.86 31.28 30.26
N LYS A 226 -55.70 32.36 31.04
CA LYS A 226 -55.73 32.30 32.52
C LYS A 226 -57.10 31.84 33.03
N LEU A 227 -58.19 32.35 32.46
CA LEU A 227 -59.54 31.95 32.82
C LEU A 227 -59.84 30.50 32.43
N LEU A 228 -59.45 30.05 31.24
CA LEU A 228 -59.61 28.65 30.82
C LEU A 228 -58.75 27.70 31.66
N LYS A 229 -57.51 28.07 31.99
CA LYS A 229 -56.66 27.28 32.89
C LYS A 229 -57.24 27.22 34.31
N ARG A 230 -57.86 28.31 34.78
CA ARG A 230 -58.55 28.35 36.06
C ARG A 230 -59.79 27.46 36.05
N ARG A 231 -60.62 27.52 35.00
CA ARG A 231 -61.78 26.64 34.81
C ARG A 231 -61.38 25.16 34.72
N LEU A 232 -60.35 24.82 33.95
CA LEU A 232 -59.84 23.44 33.89
C LEU A 232 -59.29 22.95 35.23
N ARG A 233 -58.72 23.84 36.06
CA ARG A 233 -58.29 23.50 37.42
C ARG A 233 -59.47 23.34 38.37
N GLU A 234 -60.49 24.18 38.24
CA GLU A 234 -61.74 24.08 38.99
C GLU A 234 -62.51 22.82 38.60
N GLU A 235 -62.51 22.41 37.33
CA GLU A 235 -63.08 21.16 36.82
C GLU A 235 -62.27 19.92 37.25
N GLN A 236 -60.93 20.00 37.27
CA GLN A 236 -60.07 18.93 37.83
C GLN A 236 -60.18 18.81 39.36
N ALA A 237 -60.55 19.89 40.07
CA ALA A 237 -60.78 19.89 41.51
C ALA A 237 -62.23 19.56 41.90
N ALA A 238 -63.19 19.81 41.00
CA ALA A 238 -64.61 19.48 41.15
C ALA A 238 -64.98 18.09 40.63
N ALA A 239 -64.05 17.34 40.02
CA ALA A 239 -64.15 15.89 39.87
C ALA A 239 -63.85 15.24 41.24
N PRO A 240 -64.86 14.76 41.99
CA PRO A 240 -64.65 14.17 43.30
C PRO A 240 -64.02 12.79 43.17
N ALA A 241 -63.35 12.38 44.24
CA ALA A 241 -62.98 11.01 44.53
C ALA A 241 -64.13 10.03 44.23
N ALA A 242 -64.14 9.47 43.03
CA ALA A 242 -64.78 8.18 42.74
C ALA A 242 -63.68 7.11 42.88
N ALA A 243 -63.36 6.76 44.12
CA ALA A 243 -62.91 5.40 44.41
C ALA A 243 -64.14 4.47 44.34
N PRO A 244 -63.94 3.18 44.06
CA PRO A 244 -63.91 2.29 45.21
C PRO A 244 -62.82 1.22 45.16
N ALA A 245 -62.51 0.75 46.37
CA ALA A 245 -61.66 -0.35 46.73
C ALA A 245 -61.99 -1.70 46.04
N ALA A 246 -60.96 -2.52 45.79
CA ALA A 246 -60.85 -3.93 46.23
C ALA A 246 -59.80 -4.72 45.40
N ALA A 247 -58.65 -5.03 46.01
CA ALA A 247 -57.93 -6.32 45.89
C ALA A 247 -56.69 -6.29 46.82
N ASP A 248 -56.88 -6.84 48.00
CA ASP A 248 -55.84 -7.21 48.96
C ASP A 248 -54.97 -8.37 48.45
N GLY A 249 -53.67 -8.34 48.81
CA GLY A 249 -52.87 -9.49 49.23
C GLY A 249 -52.33 -10.48 48.17
N ALA A 250 -51.00 -10.55 48.02
CA ALA A 250 -50.19 -11.73 48.41
C ALA A 250 -48.80 -11.81 47.72
N ALA A 251 -47.78 -12.02 48.56
CA ALA A 251 -46.58 -12.84 48.34
C ALA A 251 -45.45 -12.37 47.39
N ALA A 252 -44.36 -11.90 48.01
CA ALA A 252 -43.04 -12.53 47.78
C ALA A 252 -43.10 -13.98 48.31
N PRO A 253 -42.44 -14.98 47.70
CA PRO A 253 -41.00 -15.17 47.93
C PRO A 253 -40.18 -15.82 46.78
N ALA A 254 -38.86 -15.78 46.99
CA ALA A 254 -37.75 -16.53 46.36
C ALA A 254 -37.19 -16.01 45.02
#